data_AF-A0A2A5M9G5-F1
#
_entry.id   AF-A0A2A5M9G5-F1
#
_cell.length_a   1.000
_cell.length_b   1.000
_cell.length_c   1.000
_cell.angle_alpha   90.00
_cell.angle_beta   90.00
_cell.angle_gamma   90.00
#
_symmetry.space_group_name_H-M   'P 1'
#
loop_
_entity.id
_entity.type
_entity.pdbx_description
1 polymer ?
#
loop_
_entity_poly.entity_id
_entity_poly.type
_entity_poly.pdbx_seq_one_letter_code
_entity_poly.pdbx_strand_id
1 'polypeptide(L)'
;MPFIIELLKQNKLKLISFLLFSFITSAVGVLTLVFINDYLLKNAQNIPIFYFIVLLLIFFISSTIVELGLSIFGQNFIFKMQRRVVKQILDTPLLRVAKVGKARILASLGSDVRNISFGLLRLPDFLQSSILILCTSVYLCYLS
;
A
#
# COMPACT_ATOMS: atom_id res chain seq x y z
N MET A 1 5.66 19.94 -7.56
CA MET A 1 5.67 19.34 -6.21
C MET A 1 4.48 19.71 -5.29
N PRO A 2 3.72 20.82 -5.42
CA PRO A 2 2.59 21.06 -4.51
C PRO A 2 1.39 20.12 -4.74
N PHE A 3 1.25 19.62 -5.97
CA PHE A 3 0.10 18.81 -6.39
C PHE A 3 0.00 17.42 -5.74
N ILE A 4 1.12 16.73 -5.58
CA ILE A 4 1.17 15.43 -4.90
C ILE A 4 0.72 15.58 -3.45
N ILE A 5 1.20 16.64 -2.79
CA ILE A 5 0.85 16.98 -1.40
C ILE A 5 -0.63 17.31 -1.29
N GLU A 6 -1.20 18.01 -2.27
CA GLU A 6 -2.62 18.38 -2.29
C GLU A 6 -3.54 17.16 -2.48
N LEU A 7 -3.10 16.19 -3.28
CA LEU A 7 -3.84 14.94 -3.50
C LEU A 7 -3.73 13.99 -2.31
N LEU A 8 -2.56 13.94 -1.66
CA LEU A 8 -2.37 13.32 -0.35
C LEU A 8 -3.26 14.00 0.70
N LYS A 9 -3.35 15.34 0.70
CA LYS A 9 -4.21 16.12 1.61
C LYS A 9 -5.70 15.82 1.39
N GLN A 10 -6.14 15.70 0.14
CA GLN A 10 -7.54 15.38 -0.19
C GLN A 10 -7.94 13.95 0.20
N ASN A 11 -7.02 12.99 0.13
CA ASN A 11 -7.29 11.59 0.48
C ASN A 11 -6.72 11.15 1.84
N LYS A 12 -6.40 12.09 2.75
CA LYS A 12 -5.83 11.76 4.07
C LYS A 12 -6.63 10.72 4.83
N LEU A 13 -7.96 10.82 4.81
CA LEU A 13 -8.82 9.88 5.51
C LEU A 13 -8.68 8.46 4.98
N LYS A 14 -8.55 8.29 3.66
CA LYS A 14 -8.30 6.97 3.05
C LYS A 14 -6.93 6.44 3.44
N LEU A 15 -5.90 7.27 3.41
CA LEU A 15 -4.54 6.89 3.81
C LEU A 15 -4.46 6.50 5.29
N ILE A 16 -5.09 7.27 6.18
CA ILE A 16 -5.16 6.96 7.61
C ILE A 16 -5.93 5.65 7.83
N SER A 17 -7.05 5.46 7.14
CA SER A 17 -7.81 4.21 7.18
C SER A 17 -6.95 3.01 6.74
N PHE A 18 -6.18 3.15 5.65
CA PHE A 18 -5.27 2.09 5.21
C PHE A 18 -4.19 1.83 6.25
N LEU A 19 -3.56 2.86 6.81
CA LEU A 19 -2.55 2.69 7.87
C LEU A 19 -3.09 1.95 9.09
N LEU A 20 -4.32 2.27 9.52
CA LEU A 20 -4.98 1.57 10.63
C LEU A 20 -5.25 0.10 10.30
N PHE A 21 -5.82 -0.18 9.12
CA PHE A 21 -6.05 -1.57 8.69
C PHE A 21 -4.76 -2.37 8.50
N SER A 22 -3.71 -1.73 7.97
CA SER A 22 -2.37 -2.31 7.86
C SER A 22 -1.80 -2.64 9.23
N PHE A 23 -1.94 -1.74 10.21
CA PHE A 23 -1.49 -1.99 11.58
C PHE A 23 -2.23 -3.18 12.21
N ILE A 24 -3.56 -3.26 12.04
CA ILE A 24 -4.36 -4.39 12.52
C ILE A 24 -3.87 -5.69 11.87
N THR A 25 -3.67 -5.68 10.54
CA THR A 25 -3.18 -6.85 9.80
C THR A 25 -1.80 -7.29 10.30
N SER A 26 -0.89 -6.35 10.56
CA SER A 26 0.43 -6.62 11.13
C SER A 26 0.34 -7.21 12.54
N ALA A 27 -0.54 -6.69 13.39
CA ALA A 27 -0.77 -7.21 14.73
C ALA A 27 -1.29 -8.66 14.69
N VAL A 28 -2.24 -8.95 13.80
CA VAL A 28 -2.72 -10.32 13.56
C VAL A 28 -1.57 -11.21 13.05
N GLY A 29 -0.70 -10.70 12.19
CA GLY A 29 0.51 -11.39 11.72
C GLY A 29 1.47 -11.76 12.86
N VAL A 30 1.69 -10.85 13.83
CA VAL A 30 2.49 -11.16 15.01
C VAL A 30 1.78 -12.17 15.93
N LEU A 31 0.46 -12.07 16.10
CA LEU A 31 -0.30 -13.08 16.85
C LEU A 31 -0.19 -14.48 16.22
N THR A 32 -0.19 -14.58 14.88
CA THR A 32 0.09 -15.86 14.23
C THR A 32 1.49 -16.38 14.54
N LEU A 33 2.52 -15.52 14.59
CA LEU A 33 3.88 -15.93 14.99
C LEU A 33 3.96 -16.38 16.45
N VAL A 34 3.28 -15.67 17.36
CA VAL A 34 3.15 -16.06 18.78
C VAL A 34 2.51 -17.42 18.92
N PHE A 35 1.39 -17.64 18.22
CA PHE A 35 0.67 -18.91 18.26
C PHE A 35 1.54 -20.07 17.76
N ILE A 36 2.29 -19.85 16.67
CA ILE A 36 3.24 -20.85 16.16
C ILE A 36 4.31 -21.16 17.22
N ASN A 37 4.85 -20.15 17.88
CA ASN A 37 5.92 -20.34 18.86
C ASN A 37 5.44 -21.11 20.10
N ASP A 38 4.32 -20.71 20.68
CA ASP A 38 3.88 -21.27 21.96
C ASP A 38 3.15 -22.61 21.82
N TYR A 39 2.34 -22.78 20.77
CA TYR A 39 1.52 -24.00 20.61
C TYR A 39 2.11 -25.01 19.64
N LEU A 40 2.70 -24.58 18.52
CA LEU A 40 3.24 -25.53 17.53
C LEU A 40 4.67 -25.97 17.86
N LEU A 41 5.51 -25.07 18.39
CA LEU A 41 6.92 -25.37 18.68
C LEU A 41 7.16 -25.83 20.13
N LYS A 42 6.55 -25.17 21.14
CA LYS A 42 6.81 -25.48 22.55
C LYS A 42 5.91 -26.56 23.16
N ASN A 43 4.63 -26.65 22.77
CA ASN A 43 3.66 -27.50 23.45
C ASN A 43 2.74 -28.30 22.49
N ALA A 44 3.23 -29.44 22.03
CA ALA A 44 2.57 -30.24 20.99
C ALA A 44 1.36 -31.08 21.44
N GLN A 45 1.08 -31.16 22.75
CA GLN A 45 0.09 -32.11 23.26
C GLN A 45 -1.37 -31.64 23.15
N ASN A 46 -1.63 -30.32 23.11
CA ASN A 46 -2.98 -29.75 23.04
C ASN A 46 -3.01 -28.49 22.15
N ILE A 47 -2.79 -28.68 20.84
CA ILE A 47 -2.80 -27.57 19.88
C ILE A 47 -4.26 -27.23 19.52
N PRO A 48 -4.73 -26.00 19.75
CA PRO A 48 -6.07 -25.58 19.35
C PRO A 48 -6.14 -25.32 17.84
N ILE A 49 -6.13 -26.39 17.02
CA ILE A 49 -6.10 -26.34 15.54
C ILE A 49 -7.19 -25.43 14.97
N PHE A 50 -8.40 -25.48 15.53
CA PHE A 50 -9.53 -24.69 15.03
C PHE A 50 -9.29 -23.19 15.18
N TYR A 51 -8.77 -22.76 16.34
CA TYR A 51 -8.41 -21.36 16.57
C TYR A 51 -7.30 -20.90 15.63
N PHE A 52 -6.32 -21.77 15.35
CA PHE A 52 -5.27 -21.47 14.40
C PHE A 52 -5.80 -21.25 12.98
N ILE A 53 -6.69 -22.13 12.50
CA ILE A 53 -7.31 -22.00 11.18
C ILE A 53 -8.11 -20.70 11.08
N VAL A 54 -8.91 -20.38 12.11
CA VAL A 54 -9.67 -19.13 12.16
C VAL A 54 -8.74 -17.92 12.13
N LEU A 55 -7.64 -17.95 12.91
CA LEU A 55 -6.65 -16.88 12.93
C LEU A 55 -5.97 -16.69 11.55
N LEU A 56 -5.61 -17.78 10.87
CA LEU A 56 -5.06 -17.73 9.52
C LEU A 56 -6.06 -17.17 8.50
N LEU A 57 -7.33 -17.55 8.59
CA LEU A 57 -8.38 -17.00 7.71
C LEU A 57 -8.56 -15.49 7.95
N ILE A 58 -8.59 -15.05 9.21
CA ILE A 58 -8.67 -13.62 9.54
C ILE A 58 -7.46 -12.88 8.98
N PHE A 59 -6.26 -13.41 9.17
CA PHE A 59 -5.03 -12.83 8.63
C PHE A 59 -5.08 -12.71 7.10
N PHE A 60 -5.46 -13.79 6.41
CA PHE A 60 -5.53 -13.85 4.95
C PHE A 60 -6.55 -12.86 4.38
N ILE A 61 -7.77 -12.84 4.95
CA ILE A 61 -8.84 -11.93 4.54
C ILE A 61 -8.41 -10.48 4.77
N SER A 62 -7.84 -10.18 5.95
CA SER A 62 -7.37 -8.83 6.28
C SER A 62 -6.28 -8.35 5.32
N SER A 63 -5.28 -9.19 5.04
CA SER A 63 -4.20 -8.87 4.10
C SER A 63 -4.75 -8.60 2.70
N THR A 64 -5.66 -9.46 2.23
CA THR A 64 -6.27 -9.34 0.91
C THR A 64 -7.07 -8.04 0.78
N ILE A 65 -7.85 -7.65 1.79
CA ILE A 65 -8.63 -6.41 1.78
C ILE A 65 -7.70 -5.19 1.68
N VAL A 66 -6.60 -5.18 2.42
CA VAL A 66 -5.61 -4.09 2.38
C VAL A 66 -4.97 -3.99 1.00
N GLU A 67 -4.47 -5.11 0.46
CA GLU A 67 -3.82 -5.15 -0.86
C GLU A 67 -4.77 -4.75 -2.00
N LEU A 68 -6.00 -5.25 -2.00
CA LEU A 68 -7.01 -4.88 -2.99
C LEU A 68 -7.38 -3.40 -2.90
N GLY A 69 -7.57 -2.88 -1.69
CA GLY A 69 -7.89 -1.48 -1.47
C GLY A 69 -6.77 -0.55 -1.95
N LEU A 70 -5.51 -0.91 -1.69
CA LEU A 70 -4.33 -0.17 -2.15
C LEU A 70 -4.19 -0.22 -3.68
N SER A 71 -4.43 -1.39 -4.28
CA SER A 71 -4.42 -1.55 -5.74
C SER A 71 -5.48 -0.69 -6.43
N ILE A 72 -6.72 -0.73 -5.94
CA ILE A 72 -7.83 0.07 -6.48
C ILE A 72 -7.57 1.57 -6.30
N PHE A 73 -7.09 1.98 -5.12
CA PHE A 73 -6.67 3.36 -4.88
C PHE A 73 -5.59 3.79 -5.89
N GLY A 74 -4.64 2.90 -6.16
CA GLY A 74 -3.55 3.12 -7.08
C GLY A 74 -3.95 3.31 -8.52
N GLN A 75 -4.77 2.41 -9.04
CA GLN A 75 -5.27 2.53 -10.42
C GLN A 75 -6.09 3.81 -10.59
N ASN A 76 -6.94 4.14 -9.61
CA ASN A 76 -7.72 5.37 -9.64
C ASN A 76 -6.85 6.63 -9.60
N PHE A 77 -5.76 6.61 -8.82
CA PHE A 77 -4.80 7.71 -8.78
C PHE A 77 -4.11 7.89 -10.14
N ILE A 78 -3.56 6.82 -10.73
CA ILE A 78 -2.92 6.83 -12.05
C ILE A 78 -3.87 7.42 -13.10
N PHE A 79 -5.09 6.90 -13.16
CA PHE A 79 -6.08 7.33 -14.15
C PHE A 79 -6.40 8.83 -14.02
N LYS A 80 -6.59 9.33 -12.79
CA LYS A 80 -6.84 10.76 -12.55
C LYS A 80 -5.64 11.63 -12.95
N MET A 81 -4.42 11.17 -12.70
CA MET A 81 -3.20 11.86 -13.14
C MET A 81 -3.12 11.95 -14.65
N GLN A 82 -3.25 10.82 -15.35
CA GLN A 82 -3.17 10.79 -16.80
C GLN A 82 -4.23 11.68 -17.44
N ARG A 83 -5.49 11.59 -17.00
CA ARG A 83 -6.59 12.41 -17.51
C ARG A 83 -6.31 13.91 -17.32
N ARG A 84 -5.73 14.30 -16.19
CA ARG A 84 -5.38 15.70 -15.92
C ARG A 84 -4.25 16.19 -16.83
N VAL A 85 -3.21 15.37 -17.03
CA VAL A 85 -2.11 15.72 -17.94
C VAL A 85 -2.63 15.85 -19.37
N VAL A 86 -3.48 14.93 -19.84
CA VAL A 86 -4.16 15.06 -21.15
C VAL A 86 -4.89 16.40 -21.24
N LYS A 87 -5.68 16.75 -20.22
CA LYS A 87 -6.44 18.00 -20.21
C LYS A 87 -5.53 19.24 -20.26
N GLN A 88 -4.45 19.25 -19.48
CA GLN A 88 -3.47 20.34 -19.50
C GLN A 88 -2.77 20.49 -20.85
N ILE A 89 -2.48 19.38 -21.55
CA ILE A 89 -1.92 19.43 -22.90
C ILE A 89 -2.91 20.05 -23.88
N LEU A 90 -4.19 19.65 -23.81
CA LEU A 90 -5.26 20.19 -24.66
C LEU A 90 -5.50 21.68 -24.44
N ASP A 91 -5.41 22.14 -23.18
CA ASP A 91 -5.60 23.55 -22.80
C ASP A 91 -4.36 24.42 -23.09
N THR A 92 -3.23 23.83 -23.55
CA THR A 92 -1.98 24.56 -23.82
C THR A 92 -1.92 25.06 -25.28
N PRO A 93 -1.47 26.31 -25.53
CA PRO A 93 -1.33 26.83 -26.89
C PRO A 93 -0.45 25.95 -27.80
N LEU A 94 -0.91 25.72 -29.04
CA LEU A 94 -0.28 24.81 -29.99
C LEU A 94 1.22 25.09 -30.21
N LEU A 95 1.62 26.37 -30.21
CA LEU A 95 3.02 26.78 -30.37
C LEU A 95 3.94 26.25 -29.24
N ARG A 96 3.42 26.15 -28.02
CA ARG A 96 4.16 25.55 -26.88
C ARG A 96 4.19 24.04 -26.96
N VAL A 97 3.08 23.41 -27.35
CA VAL A 97 2.98 21.95 -27.51
C VAL A 97 3.94 21.45 -28.60
N ALA A 98 4.01 22.17 -29.73
CA ALA A 98 4.92 21.87 -30.83
C ALA A 98 6.40 21.98 -30.43
N LYS A 99 6.77 22.95 -29.57
CA LYS A 99 8.14 23.10 -29.03
C LYS A 99 8.56 21.96 -28.10
N VAL A 100 7.63 21.34 -27.37
CA VAL A 100 7.93 20.21 -26.46
C VAL A 100 8.16 18.92 -27.23
N GLY A 101 7.43 18.71 -28.34
CA GLY A 101 7.55 17.55 -29.20
C GLY A 101 6.78 16.32 -28.70
N LYS A 102 6.29 15.51 -29.64
CA LYS A 102 5.41 14.35 -29.41
C LYS A 102 6.01 13.33 -28.43
N ALA A 103 7.32 13.08 -28.51
CA ALA A 103 8.00 12.09 -27.67
C ALA A 103 7.96 12.45 -26.17
N ARG A 104 8.23 13.71 -25.82
CA ARG A 104 8.18 14.17 -24.42
C ARG A 104 6.75 14.17 -23.88
N ILE A 105 5.77 14.51 -24.72
CA ILE A 105 4.35 14.46 -24.33
C ILE A 105 3.92 13.03 -24.03
N LEU A 106 4.29 12.07 -24.88
CA LEU A 106 4.00 10.65 -24.66
C LEU A 106 4.70 10.11 -23.40
N ALA A 107 5.95 10.52 -23.15
CA ALA A 107 6.66 10.16 -21.92
C ALA A 107 5.96 10.71 -20.68
N SER A 108 5.56 11.98 -20.68
CA SER A 108 4.85 12.59 -19.55
C SER A 108 3.47 11.99 -19.32
N LEU A 109 2.77 11.53 -20.37
CA LEU A 109 1.47 10.84 -20.23
C LEU A 109 1.61 9.39 -19.74
N GLY A 110 2.67 8.72 -20.18
CA GLY A 110 2.91 7.30 -19.97
C GLY A 110 3.86 7.05 -18.82
N SER A 111 5.17 7.14 -19.08
CA SER A 111 6.22 6.72 -18.16
C SER A 111 6.28 7.58 -16.91
N ASP A 112 6.18 8.91 -17.02
CA ASP A 112 6.44 9.79 -15.87
C ASP A 112 5.28 9.73 -14.86
N VAL A 113 4.05 9.84 -15.34
CA VAL A 113 2.85 9.70 -14.49
C VAL A 113 2.81 8.32 -13.85
N ARG A 114 3.12 7.26 -14.61
CA ARG A 114 3.12 5.89 -14.09
C ARG A 114 4.21 5.67 -13.05
N ASN A 115 5.43 6.16 -13.28
CA ASN A 115 6.54 6.05 -12.32
C ASN A 115 6.26 6.82 -11.03
N ILE A 116 5.79 8.07 -11.13
CA ILE A 116 5.42 8.87 -9.94
C ILE A 116 4.31 8.17 -9.17
N SER A 117 3.30 7.67 -9.86
CA SER A 117 2.19 6.96 -9.23
C SER A 117 2.66 5.66 -8.56
N PHE A 118 3.47 4.85 -9.23
CA PHE A 118 4.04 3.64 -8.62
C PHE A 118 4.87 3.96 -7.37
N GLY A 119 5.69 5.02 -7.40
CA GLY A 119 6.44 5.45 -6.21
C GLY A 119 5.52 5.85 -5.05
N LEU A 120 4.48 6.64 -5.33
CA LEU A 120 3.50 7.06 -4.31
C LEU A 120 2.68 5.91 -3.74
N LEU A 121 2.33 4.93 -4.57
CA LEU A 121 1.52 3.79 -4.17
C LEU A 121 2.30 2.74 -3.40
N ARG A 122 3.63 2.71 -3.56
CA ARG A 122 4.51 1.89 -2.72
C ARG A 122 4.72 2.47 -1.33
N LEU A 123 4.45 3.76 -1.09
CA LEU A 123 4.64 4.37 0.23
C LEU A 123 3.75 3.72 1.31
N PRO A 124 2.43 3.52 1.10
CA PRO A 124 1.60 2.76 2.03
C PRO A 124 2.08 1.33 2.27
N ASP A 125 2.40 0.58 1.21
CA ASP A 125 2.92 -0.80 1.30
C ASP A 125 4.22 -0.86 2.12
N PHE A 126 5.11 0.10 1.87
CA PHE A 126 6.37 0.24 2.59
C PHE A 126 6.15 0.54 4.08
N LEU A 127 5.19 1.40 4.42
CA LEU A 127 4.83 1.70 5.80
C LEU A 127 4.26 0.47 6.51
N GLN A 128 3.35 -0.26 5.86
CA GLN A 128 2.80 -1.51 6.39
C GLN A 128 3.90 -2.53 6.66
N SER A 129 4.79 -2.74 5.69
CA SER A 129 5.91 -3.69 5.82
C SER A 129 6.85 -3.27 6.95
N SER A 130 7.14 -1.98 7.07
CA SER A 130 8.00 -1.43 8.13
C SER A 130 7.37 -1.62 9.52
N ILE A 131 6.06 -1.40 9.66
CA ILE A 131 5.32 -1.66 10.91
C ILE A 131 5.41 -3.14 11.28
N LEU A 132 5.18 -4.04 10.33
CA LEU A 132 5.27 -5.49 10.57
C LEU A 132 6.67 -5.89 11.04
N ILE A 133 7.71 -5.39 10.38
CA ILE A 133 9.11 -5.65 10.76
C ILE A 133 9.39 -5.16 12.17
N LEU A 134 8.95 -3.95 12.53
CA LEU A 134 9.13 -3.40 13.87
C LEU A 134 8.42 -4.24 14.93
N CYS A 135 7.14 -4.56 14.72
CA CYS A 135 6.36 -5.38 15.66
C CYS A 135 6.97 -6.78 15.82
N THR A 136 7.41 -7.39 14.72
CA THR A 136 8.06 -8.71 14.75
C THR A 136 9.41 -8.64 15.44
N SER A 137 10.20 -7.60 15.20
CA SER A 137 11.49 -7.39 15.87
C SER A 137 11.33 -7.25 17.38
N VAL A 138 10.34 -6.46 17.83
CA VAL A 138 10.04 -6.31 19.27
C VAL A 138 9.65 -7.66 19.87
N TYR A 139 8.81 -8.43 19.17
CA TYR A 139 8.44 -9.77 19.62
C TYR A 139 9.64 -10.72 19.71
N LEU A 140 10.54 -10.71 18.72
CA LEU A 140 11.76 -11.52 18.75
C LEU A 140 12.70 -11.12 19.89
N CYS A 141 12.86 -9.82 20.15
CA CYS A 141 13.63 -9.34 21.31
C CYS A 141 13.02 -9.75 22.64
N TYR A 142 11.70 -9.88 22.74
CA TYR A 142 11.04 -10.41 23.93
C TYR A 142 11.29 -11.91 24.12
N LEU A 143 11.51 -12.64 23.02
CA LEU A 143 11.71 -14.09 23.05
C LEU A 143 13.17 -14.52 23.27
N SER A 144 14.12 -13.67 22.87
CA SER A 144 15.57 -13.88 22.99
C SER A 144 16.08 -13.58 24.39
#